data_AF-A0A7S1HLY1-F1
#
_entry.id   AF-A0A7S1HLY1-F1
#
_cell.length_a   1.000
_cell.length_b   1.000
_cell.length_c   1.000
_cell.angle_alpha   90.00
_cell.angle_beta   90.00
_cell.angle_gamma   90.00
#
_symmetry.space_group_name_H-M   'P 1'
#
loop_
_entity.id
_entity.type
_entity.pdbx_description
1 polymer ?
#
loop_
_entity_poly.entity_id
_entity_poly.type
_entity_poly.pdbx_seq_one_letter_code
_entity_poly.pdbx_strand_id
1 'polypeptide(L)'
;GGGRVVWYDRPIQTDAEGMRAALIDMWLLGEGDAIVTTSGSTFGYVAHARKSLRPYLVTLDKERGSKEWKDLAWAKPSCVREAVSEPCFHVWPMMIAQQCHEGGV
;
A
#
# COMPACT_ATOMS: atom_id res chain seq x y z
N GLY A 1 -35.76 -5.60 -4.18
CA GLY A 1 -34.45 -4.99 -4.43
C GLY A 1 -33.66 -5.05 -3.15
N GLY A 2 -32.57 -5.81 -3.11
CA GLY A 2 -31.72 -5.94 -1.92
C GLY A 2 -30.71 -4.79 -1.87
N GLY A 3 -30.68 -4.05 -0.76
CA GLY A 3 -29.67 -3.01 -0.54
C GLY A 3 -28.29 -3.61 -0.27
N ARG A 4 -27.24 -2.94 -0.74
CA ARG A 4 -25.85 -3.31 -0.41
C ARG A 4 -25.55 -2.87 1.03
N VAL A 5 -25.16 -3.82 1.88
CA VAL A 5 -24.65 -3.53 3.23
C VAL A 5 -23.19 -3.10 3.12
N VAL A 6 -22.82 -2.01 3.79
CA VAL A 6 -21.45 -1.47 3.84
C VAL A 6 -21.02 -1.41 5.29
N TRP A 7 -19.84 -1.95 5.60
CA TRP A 7 -19.24 -1.96 6.93
C TRP A 7 -17.92 -1.19 6.91
N TYR A 8 -17.58 -0.53 8.02
CA TYR A 8 -16.30 0.16 8.22
C TYR A 8 -15.76 -0.16 9.62
N ASP A 9 -14.44 -0.25 9.74
CA ASP A 9 -13.76 -0.40 11.02
C ASP A 9 -12.88 0.82 11.35
N ARG A 10 -12.51 0.99 12.61
CA ARG A 10 -11.77 2.17 13.13
C ARG A 10 -10.25 2.01 13.04
N PRO A 11 -9.49 3.12 13.07
CA PRO A 11 -8.03 3.09 13.05
C PRO A 11 -7.45 2.44 14.30
N ILE A 12 -6.35 1.72 14.08
CA ILE A 12 -5.59 1.01 15.10
C ILE A 12 -4.78 2.00 15.94
N GLN A 13 -4.60 1.69 17.24
CA GLN A 13 -3.69 2.43 18.11
C GLN A 13 -2.23 2.05 17.82
N THR A 14 -1.26 2.86 18.27
CA THR A 14 0.18 2.63 18.02
C THR A 14 0.90 1.98 19.21
N ASP A 15 0.16 1.36 20.12
CA ASP A 15 0.69 0.61 21.26
C ASP A 15 0.97 -0.86 20.90
N ALA A 16 1.45 -1.64 21.88
CA ALA A 16 1.79 -3.05 21.65
C ALA A 16 0.57 -3.90 21.24
N GLU A 17 -0.62 -3.57 21.75
CA GLU A 17 -1.86 -4.24 21.35
C GLU A 17 -2.27 -3.81 19.93
N GLY A 18 -2.08 -2.54 19.60
CA GLY A 18 -2.24 -1.99 18.26
C GLY A 18 -1.34 -2.67 17.22
N MET A 19 -0.12 -3.07 17.58
CA MET A 19 0.75 -3.85 16.70
C MET A 19 0.17 -5.24 16.38
N ARG A 20 -0.52 -5.88 17.33
CA ARG A 20 -1.22 -7.16 17.10
C ARG A 20 -2.45 -6.97 16.22
N ALA A 21 -3.24 -5.95 16.52
CA ALA A 21 -4.38 -5.57 15.69
C ALA A 21 -3.96 -5.23 14.25
N ALA A 22 -2.82 -4.55 14.07
CA ALA A 22 -2.25 -4.27 12.74
C ALA A 22 -1.97 -5.54 11.94
N LEU A 23 -1.45 -6.59 12.58
CA LEU A 23 -1.23 -7.87 11.92
C LEU A 23 -2.56 -8.55 11.54
N ILE A 24 -3.56 -8.49 12.42
CA ILE A 24 -4.91 -9.02 12.16
C ILE A 24 -5.53 -8.26 10.99
N ASP A 25 -5.39 -6.94 10.94
CA ASP A 25 -5.93 -6.11 9.87
C ASP A 25 -5.24 -6.41 8.53
N MET A 26 -3.91 -6.55 8.48
CA MET A 26 -3.22 -6.99 7.27
C MET A 26 -3.75 -8.36 6.79
N TRP A 27 -4.04 -9.26 7.73
CA TRP A 27 -4.61 -10.57 7.41
C TRP A 27 -6.01 -10.44 6.81
N LEU A 28 -6.93 -9.78 7.51
CA LEU A 28 -8.33 -9.61 7.11
C LEU A 28 -8.45 -8.81 5.82
N LEU A 29 -7.66 -7.75 5.63
CA LEU A 29 -7.66 -6.93 4.43
C LEU A 29 -7.32 -7.75 3.17
N GLY A 30 -6.47 -8.76 3.30
CA GLY A 30 -6.15 -9.69 2.21
C GLY A 30 -7.24 -10.73 1.90
N GLU A 31 -8.22 -10.97 2.77
CA GLU A 31 -9.27 -11.98 2.53
C GLU A 31 -10.36 -11.53 1.54
N GLY A 32 -10.39 -10.24 1.15
CA GLY A 32 -11.34 -9.74 0.16
C GLY A 32 -11.02 -10.18 -1.28
N ASP A 33 -12.05 -10.21 -2.13
CA ASP A 33 -11.89 -10.49 -3.58
C ASP A 33 -11.10 -9.40 -4.32
N ALA A 34 -11.13 -8.19 -3.77
CA ALA A 34 -10.40 -7.03 -4.26
C ALA A 34 -9.83 -6.25 -3.08
N ILE A 35 -8.66 -5.66 -3.28
CA ILE A 35 -7.97 -4.88 -2.27
C ILE A 35 -7.56 -3.52 -2.85
N VAL A 36 -7.78 -2.47 -2.07
CA VAL A 36 -7.33 -1.12 -2.37
C VAL A 36 -6.27 -0.76 -1.33
N THR A 37 -5.09 -0.32 -1.78
CA THR A 37 -3.97 0.02 -0.90
C THR A 37 -3.37 1.37 -1.27
N THR A 38 -2.61 1.97 -0.36
CA THR A 38 -1.91 3.23 -0.61
C THR A 38 -0.56 2.96 -1.28
N SER A 39 -0.21 3.74 -2.30
CA SER A 39 1.10 3.64 -2.96
C SER A 39 2.24 3.83 -1.95
N GLY A 40 3.24 2.94 -1.98
CA GLY A 40 4.37 2.93 -1.06
C GLY A 40 4.10 2.36 0.34
N SER A 41 2.89 1.90 0.65
CA SER A 41 2.59 1.31 1.96
C SER A 41 2.96 -0.16 2.04
N THR A 42 3.94 -0.50 2.89
CA THR A 42 4.32 -1.90 3.15
C THR A 42 3.25 -2.68 3.90
N PHE A 43 2.35 -2.01 4.64
CA PHE A 43 1.17 -2.63 5.24
C PHE A 43 0.30 -3.31 4.17
N GLY A 44 0.06 -2.61 3.07
CA GLY A 44 -0.71 -3.14 1.93
C GLY A 44 0.01 -4.29 1.23
N TYR A 45 1.35 -4.23 1.15
CA TYR A 45 2.16 -5.28 0.53
C TYR A 45 2.00 -6.63 1.21
N VAL A 46 2.03 -6.65 2.55
CA VAL A 46 1.80 -7.87 3.33
C VAL A 46 0.40 -8.43 3.07
N ALA A 47 -0.61 -7.56 3.07
CA ALA A 47 -2.00 -7.97 2.88
C ALA A 47 -2.26 -8.61 1.50
N HIS A 48 -1.85 -7.95 0.40
CA HIS A 48 -2.14 -8.46 -0.93
C HIS A 48 -1.25 -9.63 -1.36
N ALA A 49 0.02 -9.67 -0.91
CA ALA A 49 0.95 -10.73 -1.30
C ALA A 49 0.50 -12.10 -0.79
N ARG A 50 -0.06 -12.18 0.42
CA ARG A 50 -0.52 -13.43 1.05
C ARG A 50 -1.54 -14.20 0.21
N LYS A 51 -2.35 -13.48 -0.57
CA LYS A 51 -3.41 -14.03 -1.42
C LYS A 51 -3.14 -13.84 -2.91
N SER A 52 -1.94 -13.38 -3.27
CA SER A 52 -1.57 -13.04 -4.65
C SER A 52 -2.58 -12.10 -5.33
N LEU A 53 -3.13 -11.15 -4.57
CA LEU A 53 -4.07 -10.17 -5.08
C LEU A 53 -3.31 -9.06 -5.80
N ARG A 54 -3.82 -8.65 -6.97
CA ARG A 54 -3.35 -7.44 -7.66
C ARG A 54 -4.08 -6.23 -7.07
N PRO A 55 -3.39 -5.37 -6.30
CA PRO A 55 -4.05 -4.26 -5.60
C PRO A 55 -4.46 -3.15 -6.57
N TYR A 56 -5.46 -2.38 -6.17
CA TYR A 56 -5.70 -1.05 -6.70
C TYR A 56 -4.96 -0.03 -5.83
N LEU A 57 -3.97 0.66 -6.38
CA LEU A 57 -3.21 1.68 -5.67
C LEU A 57 -3.92 3.02 -5.71
N VAL A 58 -4.14 3.59 -4.54
CA VAL A 58 -4.45 5.01 -4.39
C VAL A 58 -3.13 5.77 -4.33
N THR A 59 -2.87 6.57 -5.35
CA THR A 59 -1.73 7.50 -5.38
C THR A 59 -2.17 8.87 -4.88
N LEU A 60 -1.48 9.35 -3.85
CA LEU A 60 -1.52 10.77 -3.50
C LEU A 60 -0.57 11.49 -4.44
N ASP A 61 -1.11 12.35 -5.28
CA ASP A 61 -0.36 13.08 -6.29
C ASP A 61 0.62 14.05 -5.60
N LYS A 62 1.88 13.63 -5.41
CA LYS A 62 2.91 14.43 -4.75
C LYS A 62 3.40 15.59 -5.65
N GLU A 63 3.04 15.59 -6.94
CA GLU A 63 3.55 16.57 -7.91
C GLU A 63 3.09 18.01 -7.65
N ARG A 64 2.09 18.23 -6.78
CA ARG A 64 1.64 19.57 -6.39
C ARG A 64 2.31 20.17 -5.14
N GLY A 65 3.38 19.57 -4.63
CA GLY A 65 4.24 20.18 -3.61
C GLY A 65 3.57 20.42 -2.25
N SER A 66 2.36 19.88 -2.03
CA SER A 66 1.64 20.10 -0.80
C SER A 66 2.06 19.09 0.26
N LYS A 67 2.70 19.58 1.32
CA LYS A 67 3.17 18.78 2.46
C LYS A 67 2.04 18.39 3.43
N GLU A 68 0.87 19.02 3.33
CA GLU A 68 -0.30 18.68 4.15
C GLU A 68 -1.34 17.86 3.36
N TRP A 69 -1.94 16.87 4.03
CA TRP A 69 -3.03 16.06 3.49
C TRP A 69 -4.29 16.88 3.14
N LYS A 70 -4.45 18.06 3.76
CA LYS A 70 -5.58 18.97 3.51
C LYS A 70 -5.54 19.55 2.10
N ASP A 71 -4.34 19.83 1.59
CA ASP A 71 -4.12 20.40 0.26
C ASP A 71 -4.24 19.34 -0.85
N LEU A 72 -4.11 18.06 -0.50
CA LEU A 72 -4.31 16.92 -1.39
C LEU A 72 -5.79 16.63 -1.67
N ALA A 73 -6.73 17.25 -0.95
CA ALA A 73 -8.17 17.03 -1.12
C ALA A 73 -8.71 17.41 -2.52
N TRP A 74 -7.98 18.25 -3.27
CA TRP A 74 -8.31 18.64 -4.65
C TRP A 74 -7.56 17.87 -5.73
N ALA A 75 -6.56 17.06 -5.37
CA ALA A 75 -5.96 16.12 -6.30
C ALA A 75 -6.93 14.95 -6.44
N LYS A 76 -7.48 14.71 -7.64
CA LYS A 76 -8.33 13.54 -7.86
C LYS A 76 -7.48 12.30 -7.54
N PRO A 77 -7.80 11.52 -6.50
CA PRO A 77 -7.05 10.30 -6.24
C PRO A 77 -7.26 9.40 -7.46
N SER A 78 -6.20 9.21 -8.24
CA SER A 78 -6.20 8.18 -9.27
C SER A 78 -6.02 6.84 -8.57
N CYS A 79 -6.87 5.89 -8.94
CA CYS A 79 -6.80 4.53 -8.46
C CYS A 79 -6.41 3.65 -9.63
N VAL A 80 -5.21 3.07 -9.60
CA VAL A 80 -4.66 2.27 -10.71
C VAL A 80 -4.50 0.84 -10.25
N ARG A 81 -4.92 -0.11 -11.10
CA ARG A 81 -4.73 -1.54 -10.81
C ARG A 81 -3.32 -1.96 -11.18
N GLU A 82 -2.59 -2.50 -10.22
CA GLU A 82 -1.23 -3.00 -10.44
C GLU A 82 -1.20 -4.17 -11.41
N ALA A 83 -0.09 -4.32 -12.13
CA ALA A 83 0.11 -5.42 -13.08
C ALA A 83 0.32 -6.76 -12.36
N VAL A 84 1.00 -6.73 -11.22
CA VAL A 84 1.39 -7.91 -10.43
C VAL A 84 0.96 -7.78 -8.98
N SER A 85 0.96 -8.89 -8.25
CA SER A 85 0.69 -8.95 -6.81
C SER A 85 1.94 -8.83 -5.95
N GLU A 86 3.11 -8.69 -6.57
CA GLU A 86 4.40 -8.67 -5.87
C GLU A 86 4.63 -7.33 -5.15
N PRO A 87 5.18 -7.34 -3.92
CA PRO A 87 5.61 -6.13 -3.24
C PRO A 87 6.66 -5.34 -4.03
N CYS A 88 6.60 -4.02 -3.96
CA CYS A 88 7.63 -3.18 -4.56
C CYS A 88 8.89 -3.14 -3.68
N PHE A 89 10.06 -3.32 -4.28
CA PHE A 89 11.33 -3.15 -3.61
C PHE A 89 11.83 -1.69 -3.75
N HIS A 90 11.51 -0.86 -2.75
CA HIS A 90 11.69 0.60 -2.83
C HIS A 90 13.13 1.08 -3.02
N VAL A 91 14.11 0.34 -2.51
CA VAL A 91 15.52 0.75 -2.51
C VAL A 91 16.32 0.17 -3.68
N TRP A 92 15.66 -0.54 -4.61
CA TRP A 92 16.29 -1.12 -5.80
C TRP A 92 17.23 -0.15 -6.54
N PRO A 93 16.83 1.11 -6.82
CA PRO A 93 17.69 2.03 -7.57
C PRO A 93 18.99 2.40 -6.83
N MET A 94 18.95 2.43 -5.49
CA MET A 94 20.14 2.72 -4.67
C MET A 94 21.10 1.54 -4.61
N MET A 95 20.60 0.30 -4.66
CA MET A 95 21.45 -0.90 -4.61
C MET A 95 22.13 -1.22 -5.94
N ILE A 96 21.46 -1.01 -7.08
CA ILE A 96 22.11 -1.17 -8.40
C ILE A 96 23.31 -0.23 -8.54
N ALA A 97 23.20 1.01 -8.02
CA ALA A 97 24.31 1.96 -8.05
C ALA A 97 25.51 1.54 -7.17
N GLN A 98 25.32 0.68 -6.17
CA GLN A 98 26.39 0.12 -5.34
C GLN A 98 26.99 -1.18 -5.90
N GLN A 99 26.32 -1.84 -6.86
CA GLN A 99 26.73 -3.13 -7.41
C GLN A 99 27.82 -3.05 -8.50
N CYS A 100 28.36 -1.86 -8.80
CA CYS A 100 29.39 -1.65 -9.83
C CYS A 100 30.78 -1.31 -9.25
N HIS A 101 31.18 -1.97 -8.15
CA HIS A 101 32.56 -1.88 -7.66
C HIS A 101 33.18 -3.25 -7.30
N GLU A 102 32.82 -4.30 -8.05
CA GLU A 102 33.53 -5.58 -8.04
C GLU A 102 34.13 -5.86 -9.42
N GLY A 103 35.46 -5.70 -9.52
CA GLY A 103 36.34 -6.47 -10.40
C GLY A 103 36.31 -6.18 -11.91
N GLY A 104 37.04 -5.15 -12.33
CA GLY A 104 37.56 -5.08 -13.71
C GLY A 104 38.86 -5.88 -13.83
N VAL A 105 38.83 -6.90 -14.71
CA VAL A 105 39.92 -7.63 -15.42
C VAL A 105 41.12 -8.11 -14.59
#